data_AF-A0A8C9Q5T0-F1
#
_entry.id   AF-A0A8C9Q5T0-F1
#
_cell.length_a   1.000
_cell.length_b   1.000
_cell.length_c   1.000
_cell.angle_alpha   90.00
_cell.angle_beta   90.00
_cell.angle_gamma   90.00
#
_symmetry.space_group_name_H-M   'P 1'
#
loop_
_entity.id
_entity.type
_entity.pdbx_description
1 polymer ?
#
loop_
_entity_poly.entity_id
_entity_poly.type
_entity_poly.pdbx_seq_one_letter_code
_entity_poly.pdbx_strand_id
1 'polypeptide(L)'
;MWRALAAPGRGCCALGILLTIVDMPPGGGLHISSSASQHGEQLTLICTLWHKGEEAEGFVVFLCKDRSWNCSSEVSLKQLRPRRDPEMDDVSDKASQLVYTINRVTPEDSGTYQCCARSQNLGLHLQGHFFSVLVT
;
A
#
# COMPACT_ATOMS: atom_id res chain seq x y z
N MET A 1 -5.39 54.40 41.84
CA MET A 1 -5.58 55.14 40.58
C MET A 1 -4.57 54.67 39.56
N TRP A 2 -4.87 53.59 38.83
CA TRP A 2 -4.49 53.35 37.42
C TRP A 2 -5.15 52.02 36.99
N ARG A 3 -5.88 52.07 35.86
CA ARG A 3 -6.57 50.97 35.20
C ARG A 3 -5.88 50.71 33.85
N ALA A 4 -6.10 49.49 33.36
CA ALA A 4 -5.93 49.02 31.97
C ALA A 4 -4.47 48.74 31.57
N LEU A 5 -4.15 47.72 30.76
CA LEU A 5 -4.85 47.22 29.57
C LEU A 5 -4.66 45.71 29.38
N ALA A 6 -5.75 45.00 29.11
CA ALA A 6 -5.72 43.79 28.31
C ALA A 6 -5.42 44.17 26.85
N ALA A 7 -4.53 43.45 26.20
CA ALA A 7 -4.17 43.62 24.79
C ALA A 7 -3.78 42.23 24.22
N PRO A 8 -3.82 42.03 22.89
CA PRO A 8 -4.73 41.06 22.28
C PRO A 8 -4.00 39.80 21.81
N GLY A 9 -4.80 38.86 21.30
CA GLY A 9 -4.43 37.50 20.92
C GLY A 9 -3.11 37.34 20.18
N ARG A 10 -2.46 36.22 20.49
CA ARG A 10 -1.39 35.64 19.69
C ARG A 10 -1.80 34.20 19.40
N GLY A 11 -2.18 33.97 18.15
CA GLY A 11 -2.80 32.74 17.69
C GLY A 11 -2.03 31.49 18.10
N CYS A 12 -2.76 30.46 18.51
CA CYS A 12 -2.25 29.10 18.50
C CYS A 12 -1.90 28.77 17.06
N CYS A 13 -0.60 28.73 16.74
CA CYS A 13 -0.13 28.02 15.57
C CYS A 13 -0.46 26.54 15.80
N ALA A 14 -1.62 26.09 15.30
CA ALA A 14 -1.88 24.67 15.16
C ALA A 14 -0.93 24.15 14.08
N LEU A 15 0.21 23.61 14.51
CA LEU A 15 1.08 22.81 13.66
C LEU A 15 0.31 21.54 13.29
N GLY A 16 -0.34 21.57 12.12
CA GLY A 16 -0.89 20.38 11.50
C GLY A 16 0.25 19.52 10.98
N ILE A 17 0.71 18.57 11.79
CA ILE A 17 1.64 17.53 11.33
C ILE A 17 0.83 16.56 10.49
N LEU A 18 1.03 16.58 9.16
CA LEU A 18 0.51 15.54 8.27
C LEU A 18 1.28 14.25 8.59
N LEU A 19 0.73 13.42 9.47
CA LEU A 19 1.29 12.09 9.74
C LEU A 19 0.91 11.19 8.56
N THR A 20 1.84 11.01 7.63
CA THR A 20 1.79 9.86 6.72
C THR A 20 2.03 8.63 7.57
N ILE A 21 1.01 7.81 7.78
CA ILE A 21 1.16 6.50 8.41
C ILE A 21 2.00 5.66 7.44
N VAL A 22 3.29 5.55 7.71
CA VAL A 22 4.14 4.52 7.14
C VAL A 22 4.13 3.39 8.16
N ASP A 23 3.35 2.35 7.90
CA ASP A 23 3.50 1.10 8.64
C ASP A 23 4.92 0.56 8.39
N MET A 24 5.81 0.79 9.35
CA MET A 24 7.11 0.13 9.39
C MET A 24 6.94 -1.16 10.20
N PRO A 25 6.94 -2.35 9.56
CA PRO A 25 6.95 -3.59 10.31
C PRO A 25 8.24 -3.68 11.17
N PRO A 26 8.16 -4.31 12.34
CA PRO A 26 9.31 -4.45 13.23
C PRO A 26 10.32 -5.43 12.61
N GLY A 27 11.32 -4.89 11.91
CA GLY A 27 12.42 -5.64 11.30
C GLY A 27 12.26 -5.79 9.79
N GLY A 28 13.24 -5.29 9.01
CA GLY A 28 13.28 -5.46 7.56
C GLY A 28 13.23 -6.95 7.20
N GLY A 29 12.13 -7.37 6.60
CA GLY A 29 11.80 -8.76 6.29
C GLY A 29 10.62 -8.84 5.33
N LEU A 30 10.36 -10.03 4.81
CA LEU A 30 9.36 -10.30 3.79
C LEU A 30 7.95 -9.85 4.23
N HIS A 31 7.41 -8.81 3.59
CA HIS A 31 6.07 -8.28 3.89
C HIS A 31 5.42 -7.64 2.68
N ILE A 32 4.11 -7.44 2.74
CA ILE A 32 3.34 -6.77 1.68
C ILE A 32 2.69 -5.50 2.22
N SER A 33 2.75 -4.44 1.42
CA SER A 33 2.11 -3.16 1.71
C SER A 33 1.22 -2.73 0.55
N SER A 34 0.21 -1.93 0.87
CA SER A 34 -0.73 -1.36 -0.08
C SER A 34 -0.55 0.15 -0.09
N SER A 35 -0.58 0.77 -1.27
CA SER A 35 -0.63 2.23 -1.39
C SER A 35 -1.52 2.63 -2.57
N ALA A 36 -1.99 3.86 -2.55
CA ALA A 36 -2.80 4.42 -3.63
C ALA A 36 -2.35 5.85 -3.93
N SER A 37 -2.43 6.21 -5.20
CA SER A 37 -2.15 7.57 -5.66
C SER A 37 -3.18 7.99 -6.69
N GLN A 38 -3.68 9.22 -6.58
CA GLN A 38 -4.64 9.79 -7.51
C GLN A 38 -4.00 10.94 -8.29
N HIS A 39 -4.25 10.99 -9.59
CA HIS A 39 -3.87 12.08 -10.46
C HIS A 39 -5.03 12.45 -11.39
N GLY A 40 -5.76 13.52 -11.04
CA GLY A 40 -7.02 13.86 -11.72
C GLY A 40 -8.07 12.75 -11.53
N GLU A 41 -8.64 12.29 -12.64
CA GLU A 41 -9.62 11.19 -12.68
C GLU A 41 -8.98 9.80 -12.58
N GLN A 42 -7.65 9.72 -12.67
CA GLN A 42 -6.92 8.46 -12.67
C GLN A 42 -6.55 8.06 -11.24
N LEU A 43 -6.85 6.82 -10.87
CA LEU A 43 -6.45 6.20 -9.61
C LEU A 43 -5.47 5.07 -9.89
N THR A 44 -4.38 5.04 -9.14
CA THR A 44 -3.39 3.96 -9.20
C THR A 44 -3.31 3.29 -7.84
N LEU A 45 -3.50 1.97 -7.84
CA LEU A 45 -3.38 1.09 -6.68
C LEU A 45 -2.09 0.29 -6.82
N ILE A 46 -1.27 0.27 -5.77
CA ILE A 46 0.07 -0.32 -5.80
C ILE A 46 0.19 -1.32 -4.65
N CYS A 47 0.47 -2.58 -4.98
CA CYS A 47 0.88 -3.59 -4.03
C CYS A 47 2.41 -3.72 -4.09
N THR A 48 3.08 -3.48 -2.96
CA THR A 48 4.54 -3.61 -2.87
C THR A 48 4.88 -4.80 -1.98
N LEU A 49 5.48 -5.83 -2.58
CA LEU A 49 6.13 -6.91 -1.85
C LEU A 49 7.56 -6.46 -1.54
N TRP A 50 7.86 -6.29 -0.26
CA TRP A 50 9.19 -6.01 0.25
C TRP A 50 9.87 -7.33 0.61
N HIS A 51 11.11 -7.52 0.17
CA HIS A 51 11.82 -8.79 0.26
C HIS A 51 13.34 -8.56 0.25
N LYS A 52 14.12 -9.53 0.73
CA LYS A 52 15.59 -9.52 0.58
C LYS A 52 16.03 -10.56 -0.44
N GLY A 53 17.17 -10.29 -1.09
CA GLY A 53 17.81 -11.28 -1.95
C GLY A 53 16.88 -11.87 -3.02
N GLU A 54 16.69 -13.19 -2.91
CA GLU A 54 15.88 -14.02 -3.81
C GLU A 54 14.55 -14.46 -3.17
N GLU A 55 14.16 -13.91 -2.01
CA GLU A 55 12.95 -14.32 -1.27
C GLU A 55 11.67 -14.13 -2.09
N ALA A 56 11.64 -13.17 -3.02
CA ALA A 56 10.50 -12.98 -3.91
C ALA A 56 10.37 -14.06 -5.01
N GLU A 57 11.35 -14.93 -5.18
CA GLU A 57 11.27 -16.01 -6.17
C GLU A 57 10.13 -16.98 -5.82
N GLY A 58 9.32 -17.32 -6.82
CA GLY A 58 8.16 -18.19 -6.65
C GLY A 58 6.95 -17.52 -6.00
N PHE A 59 7.03 -16.25 -5.62
CA PHE A 59 5.84 -15.48 -5.23
C PHE A 59 4.99 -15.10 -6.43
N VAL A 60 3.69 -14.98 -6.18
CA VAL A 60 2.73 -14.29 -7.03
C VAL A 60 2.11 -13.19 -6.17
N VAL A 61 2.27 -11.93 -6.57
CA VAL A 61 1.62 -10.77 -5.97
C VAL A 61 0.32 -10.51 -6.72
N PHE A 62 -0.79 -10.31 -6.04
CA PHE A 62 -2.10 -10.10 -6.67
C PHE A 62 -2.97 -9.13 -5.88
N LEU A 63 -3.84 -8.43 -6.61
CA LEU A 63 -4.81 -7.47 -6.07
C LEU A 63 -6.22 -8.02 -6.22
N CYS A 64 -6.99 -8.06 -5.13
CA CYS A 64 -8.40 -8.43 -5.16
C CYS A 64 -9.29 -7.22 -4.84
N LYS A 65 -10.55 -7.28 -5.29
CA LYS A 65 -11.62 -6.34 -4.96
C LYS A 65 -12.84 -7.11 -4.47
N ASP A 66 -13.39 -6.71 -3.33
CA ASP A 66 -14.57 -7.27 -2.68
C ASP A 66 -14.44 -8.78 -2.37
N ARG A 67 -13.23 -9.21 -2.00
CA ARG A 67 -12.87 -10.60 -1.64
C ARG A 67 -12.09 -10.63 -0.33
N SER A 68 -12.79 -10.66 0.80
CA SER A 68 -12.17 -10.60 2.13
C SER A 68 -11.61 -11.94 2.63
N TRP A 69 -12.18 -13.08 2.23
CA TRP A 69 -11.71 -14.42 2.67
C TRP A 69 -11.23 -15.33 1.54
N ASN A 70 -11.56 -15.01 0.29
CA ASN A 70 -11.27 -15.83 -0.88
C ASN A 70 -10.40 -15.09 -1.92
N CYS A 71 -9.58 -14.13 -1.49
CA CYS A 71 -8.61 -13.51 -2.38
C CYS A 71 -7.55 -14.55 -2.79
N SER A 72 -7.49 -14.84 -4.09
CA SER A 72 -6.52 -15.75 -4.70
C SER A 72 -6.08 -15.23 -6.07
N SER A 73 -5.04 -15.83 -6.65
CA SER A 73 -4.54 -15.46 -7.97
C SER A 73 -5.61 -15.57 -9.07
N GLU A 74 -6.48 -16.57 -8.99
CA GLU A 74 -7.47 -16.91 -10.02
C GLU A 74 -8.61 -15.88 -10.11
N VAL A 75 -8.93 -15.22 -8.99
CA VAL A 75 -10.03 -14.23 -8.90
C VAL A 75 -9.53 -12.80 -8.73
N SER A 76 -8.22 -12.58 -8.96
CA SER A 76 -7.58 -11.28 -8.82
C SER A 76 -7.88 -10.35 -9.99
N LEU A 77 -7.87 -9.04 -9.74
CA LEU A 77 -7.94 -8.01 -10.78
C LEU A 77 -6.66 -7.96 -11.60
N LYS A 78 -5.53 -8.17 -10.95
CA LYS A 78 -4.20 -8.18 -11.57
C LYS A 78 -3.24 -8.98 -10.71
N GLN A 79 -2.25 -9.56 -11.37
CA GLN A 79 -1.17 -10.29 -10.72
C GLN A 79 0.19 -9.98 -11.35
N LEU A 80 1.25 -10.16 -10.55
CA LEU A 80 2.65 -10.04 -10.91
C LEU A 80 3.40 -11.24 -10.36
N ARG A 81 4.27 -11.82 -11.17
CA ARG A 81 5.29 -12.77 -10.72
C ARG A 81 6.62 -12.03 -10.66
N PRO A 82 7.15 -11.73 -9.46
CA PRO A 82 8.48 -11.16 -9.32
C PRO A 82 9.50 -12.03 -10.06
N ARG A 83 10.40 -11.38 -10.80
CA ARG A 83 11.51 -12.06 -11.46
C ARG A 83 12.72 -12.04 -10.54
N ARG A 84 13.56 -13.07 -10.66
CA ARG A 84 14.88 -13.08 -10.04
C ARG A 84 15.73 -11.98 -10.66
N ASP A 85 16.35 -11.17 -9.82
CA ASP A 85 17.35 -10.20 -10.23
C ASP A 85 18.74 -10.77 -9.86
N PRO A 86 19.52 -11.25 -10.84
CA PRO A 86 20.78 -11.94 -10.60
C PRO A 86 21.94 -11.03 -10.20
N GLU A 87 21.77 -9.70 -10.24
CA GLU A 87 22.90 -8.76 -10.23
C GLU A 87 23.04 -7.92 -8.94
N MET A 88 22.20 -8.13 -7.92
CA MET A 88 22.14 -7.24 -6.74
C MET A 88 22.36 -7.91 -5.38
N ASP A 89 23.26 -7.27 -4.61
CA ASP A 89 23.69 -7.55 -3.25
C ASP A 89 22.55 -7.93 -2.28
N ASP A 90 22.80 -8.91 -1.43
CA ASP A 90 21.80 -9.62 -0.60
C ASP A 90 21.37 -8.80 0.65
N VAL A 91 21.96 -7.63 0.85
CA VAL A 91 21.89 -6.88 2.11
C VAL A 91 20.77 -5.83 2.14
N SER A 92 20.33 -5.32 0.98
CA SER A 92 19.31 -4.25 0.91
C SER A 92 17.89 -4.80 0.71
N ASP A 93 16.91 -4.21 1.39
CA ASP A 93 15.49 -4.47 1.13
C ASP A 93 15.14 -4.08 -0.32
N LYS A 94 14.63 -5.05 -1.08
CA LYS A 94 14.15 -4.93 -2.45
C LYS A 94 12.62 -4.81 -2.44
N ALA A 95 12.07 -4.26 -3.53
CA ALA A 95 10.64 -4.06 -3.70
C ALA A 95 10.17 -4.57 -5.07
N SER A 96 9.15 -5.42 -5.06
CA SER A 96 8.43 -5.87 -6.27
C SER A 96 7.04 -5.27 -6.28
N GLN A 97 6.73 -4.44 -7.28
CA GLN A 97 5.50 -3.64 -7.31
C GLN A 97 4.51 -4.11 -8.38
N LEU A 98 3.32 -4.52 -7.95
CA LEU A 98 2.16 -4.70 -8.80
C LEU A 98 1.40 -3.36 -8.87
N VAL A 99 1.31 -2.78 -10.06
CA VAL A 99 0.61 -1.52 -10.31
C VAL A 99 -0.70 -1.78 -11.07
N TYR A 100 -1.83 -1.38 -10.49
CA TYR A 100 -3.16 -1.42 -11.11
C TYR A 100 -3.70 0.00 -11.30
N THR A 101 -4.02 0.37 -12.53
CA THR A 101 -4.40 1.74 -12.89
C THR A 101 -5.82 1.75 -13.42
N ILE A 102 -6.65 2.62 -12.83
CA ILE A 102 -8.00 2.96 -13.26
C ILE A 102 -7.91 4.34 -13.89
N ASN A 103 -8.05 4.43 -15.22
CA ASN A 103 -7.84 5.69 -15.95
C ASN A 103 -8.91 6.75 -15.64
N ARG A 104 -10.15 6.31 -15.41
CA ARG A 104 -11.28 7.13 -15.00
C ARG A 104 -12.08 6.38 -13.96
N VAL A 105 -12.03 6.87 -12.73
CA VAL A 105 -12.77 6.28 -11.62
C VAL A 105 -14.27 6.47 -11.80
N THR A 106 -15.03 5.38 -11.66
CA THR A 106 -16.49 5.33 -11.77
C THR A 106 -17.09 4.72 -10.50
N PRO A 107 -18.41 4.85 -10.26
CA PRO A 107 -19.05 4.18 -9.12
C PRO A 107 -18.81 2.68 -9.04
N GLU A 108 -18.58 1.99 -10.17
CA GLU A 108 -18.26 0.55 -10.23
C GLU A 108 -16.89 0.21 -9.63
N ASP A 109 -15.98 1.18 -9.57
CA ASP A 109 -14.66 1.05 -8.93
C ASP A 109 -14.75 1.17 -7.40
N SER A 110 -15.90 1.57 -6.85
CA SER A 110 -16.09 1.55 -5.40
C SER A 110 -16.05 0.12 -4.87
N GLY A 111 -15.35 -0.08 -3.76
CA GLY A 111 -15.25 -1.38 -3.11
C GLY A 111 -14.04 -1.48 -2.19
N THR A 112 -13.85 -2.66 -1.60
CA THR A 112 -12.75 -2.95 -0.69
C THR A 112 -11.69 -3.78 -1.39
N TYR A 113 -10.48 -3.28 -1.42
CA TYR A 113 -9.34 -3.88 -2.09
C TYR A 113 -8.37 -4.49 -1.09
N GLN A 114 -7.66 -5.53 -1.54
CA GLN A 114 -6.62 -6.17 -0.75
C GLN A 114 -5.46 -6.61 -1.64
N CYS A 115 -4.25 -6.24 -1.23
CA CYS A 115 -3.01 -6.77 -1.79
C CYS A 115 -2.64 -8.07 -1.09
N CYS A 116 -2.36 -9.12 -1.85
CA CYS A 116 -1.91 -10.41 -1.33
C CYS A 116 -0.67 -10.89 -2.09
N ALA A 117 0.14 -11.72 -1.45
CA ALA A 117 1.22 -12.43 -2.13
C ALA A 117 1.29 -13.87 -1.64
N ARG A 118 1.44 -14.82 -2.57
CA ARG A 118 1.52 -16.23 -2.25
C ARG A 118 2.72 -16.89 -2.92
N SER A 119 3.50 -17.63 -2.15
CA SER A 119 4.54 -18.53 -2.68
C SER A 119 4.06 -19.96 -2.58
N GLN A 120 3.95 -20.66 -3.72
CA GLN A 120 3.64 -22.08 -3.72
C GLN A 120 4.82 -22.90 -3.19
N ASN A 121 6.05 -22.47 -3.49
CA ASN A 121 7.27 -23.17 -3.09
C ASN A 121 7.49 -23.14 -1.57
N LEU A 122 7.20 -22.01 -0.93
CA LEU A 122 7.40 -21.83 0.52
C LEU A 122 6.12 -22.08 1.34
N GLY A 123 4.98 -22.27 0.68
CA GLY A 123 3.67 -22.37 1.34
C GLY A 123 3.23 -21.09 2.07
N LEU A 124 3.88 -19.95 1.78
CA LEU A 124 3.62 -18.68 2.45
C LEU A 124 2.49 -17.92 1.77
N HIS A 125 1.64 -17.29 2.58
CA HIS A 125 0.60 -16.38 2.13
C HIS A 125 0.65 -15.10 2.97
N LEU A 126 0.94 -13.98 2.32
CA LEU A 126 1.00 -12.66 2.89
C LEU A 126 -0.27 -11.89 2.51
N GLN A 127 -0.89 -11.27 3.50
CA GLN A 127 -2.11 -10.49 3.31
C GLN A 127 -1.83 -9.06 3.78
N GLY A 128 -1.99 -8.11 2.88
CA GLY A 128 -1.94 -6.70 3.20
C GLY A 128 -3.24 -6.24 3.86
N HIS A 129 -3.21 -5.03 4.40
CA HIS A 129 -4.39 -4.38 4.92
C HIS A 129 -5.43 -4.14 3.81
N PHE A 130 -6.70 -4.25 4.20
CA PHE A 130 -7.81 -3.82 3.37
C PHE A 130 -7.80 -2.30 3.24
N PHE A 131 -8.11 -1.79 2.05
CA PHE A 131 -8.37 -0.37 1.83
C PHE A 131 -9.58 -0.23 0.91
N SER A 132 -10.36 0.84 1.10
CA SER A 132 -11.60 1.03 0.34
C SER A 132 -11.49 2.22 -0.60
N VAL A 133 -12.03 2.05 -1.81
CA VAL A 133 -12.28 3.14 -2.75
C VAL A 133 -13.77 3.45 -2.65
N LEU A 134 -14.12 4.71 -2.45
CA LEU A 134 -15.50 5.19 -2.43
C LEU A 134 -15.61 6.39 -3.38
N VAL A 135 -16.50 6.27 -4.35
CA VAL A 135 -16.76 7.30 -5.35
C VAL A 135 -18.11 7.93 -5.02
N THR A 136 -18.12 9.25 -4.85
CA THR A 136 -19.30 10.06 -4.47
C THR A 136 -19.72 10.99 -5.58
#